data_AF-A0A8C4N3B1-F1
#
_entry.id   AF-A0A8C4N3B1-F1
#
_cell.length_a   1.000
_cell.length_b   1.000
_cell.length_c   1.000
_cell.angle_alpha   90.00
_cell.angle_beta   90.00
_cell.angle_gamma   90.00
#
_symmetry.space_group_name_H-M   'P 1'
#
loop_
_entity.id
_entity.type
_entity.pdbx_description
1 polymer ?
#
loop_
_entity_poly.entity_id
_entity_poly.type
_entity_poly.pdbx_seq_one_letter_code
_entity_poly.pdbx_strand_id
1 'polypeptide(L)'
;MCPFSSETTSNYFQSNSQQLVPQVESLVTSQTLSPKKCLNPSLSRQPSYRYCKNKPYPKSRFCRGVPDPKIRIFDLGRKRATVDEFPLCAHMVSGEYEQLSSEALEAARICANKYMVKMCGKDGFHIRVRLHPFHVIRINKMLSCAGADRLQTGMRGAFGKPQGTVARVHIGQPIMSIRTKTQNKEHVIEALRRAKFKFPGRQKIHISKKWGFTKWNISEFEGLLAQKRIVPDGVNVKYISDHGPLTRWKALQ
;
A
#
# COMPACT_ATOMS: atom_id res chain seq x y z
N MET A 1 -0.28 66.69 43.47
CA MET A 1 -1.75 66.79 43.38
C MET A 1 -2.20 65.99 42.16
N CYS A 2 -2.80 64.83 42.36
CA CYS A 2 -3.62 64.17 41.33
C CYS A 2 -5.00 64.87 41.29
N PRO A 3 -5.82 64.70 40.23
CA PRO A 3 -6.81 63.62 40.34
C PRO A 3 -7.21 62.86 39.05
N PHE A 4 -7.62 61.61 39.26
CA PHE A 4 -8.76 60.83 38.69
C PHE A 4 -8.81 60.54 37.16
N SER A 5 -8.64 59.29 36.69
CA SER A 5 -9.51 58.06 36.72
C SER A 5 -10.16 57.83 35.34
N SER A 6 -9.91 56.75 34.58
CA SER A 6 -10.52 55.42 34.77
C SER A 6 -10.02 54.45 33.67
N GLU A 7 -9.80 53.18 34.05
CA GLU A 7 -10.16 51.89 33.38
C GLU A 7 -10.03 51.76 31.83
N THR A 8 -9.60 50.68 31.18
CA THR A 8 -9.23 49.29 31.50
C THR A 8 -8.64 48.67 30.21
N THR A 9 -7.64 47.78 30.36
CA THR A 9 -7.32 46.63 29.49
C THR A 9 -7.33 46.78 27.95
N SER A 10 -6.16 46.93 27.35
CA SER A 10 -5.76 46.26 26.11
C SER A 10 -4.26 46.45 25.87
N ASN A 11 -3.61 45.50 25.19
CA ASN A 11 -2.22 45.51 24.72
C ASN A 11 -1.16 44.91 25.65
N TYR A 12 -1.34 43.62 25.98
CA TYR A 12 -0.25 42.73 26.33
C TYR A 12 0.03 41.79 25.14
N PHE A 13 0.44 42.34 23.99
CA PHE A 13 0.93 41.55 22.85
C PHE A 13 1.77 42.41 21.89
N GLN A 14 2.72 43.15 22.43
CA GLN A 14 3.78 43.81 21.64
C GLN A 14 5.13 43.61 22.34
N SER A 15 5.61 42.37 22.31
CA SER A 15 7.02 42.03 22.54
C SER A 15 7.20 40.53 22.33
N ASN A 16 7.33 40.11 21.06
CA ASN A 16 8.10 38.92 20.63
C ASN A 16 7.89 38.65 19.13
N SER A 17 8.03 39.67 18.30
CA SER A 17 8.03 39.54 16.85
C SER A 17 9.31 40.08 16.24
N GLN A 18 10.46 39.83 16.88
CA GLN A 18 11.77 40.17 16.35
C GLN A 18 12.84 39.36 17.09
N GLN A 19 12.94 38.07 16.77
CA GLN A 19 14.18 37.28 16.82
C GLN A 19 13.91 35.88 16.28
N LEU A 20 14.82 35.41 15.41
CA LEU A 20 14.93 34.07 14.83
C LEU A 20 14.07 33.75 13.59
N VAL A 21 14.34 34.47 12.50
CA VAL A 21 14.32 33.89 11.15
C VAL A 21 15.63 34.26 10.49
N PRO A 22 16.65 33.38 10.56
CA PRO A 22 17.18 32.84 9.30
C PRO A 22 17.80 31.44 9.49
N GLN A 23 17.10 30.34 9.16
CA GLN A 23 17.79 29.04 8.99
C GLN A 23 17.04 27.90 8.27
N VAL A 24 15.98 28.12 7.50
CA VAL A 24 15.29 27.02 6.78
C VAL A 24 15.06 27.25 5.28
N GLU A 25 15.89 28.10 4.66
CA GLU A 25 15.86 28.31 3.19
C GLU A 25 17.14 27.88 2.45
N SER A 26 18.06 27.14 3.10
CA SER A 26 19.34 26.73 2.50
C SER A 26 19.45 25.25 2.10
N LEU A 27 18.36 24.49 2.01
CA LEU A 27 18.39 23.06 1.64
C LEU A 27 17.56 22.67 0.41
N VAL A 28 17.23 23.62 -0.47
CA VAL A 28 16.45 23.33 -1.69
C VAL A 28 17.17 23.71 -3.00
N THR A 29 18.40 24.23 -2.93
CA THR A 29 19.11 24.77 -4.11
C THR A 29 20.51 24.16 -4.28
N SER A 30 20.58 22.87 -4.60
CA SER A 30 21.78 22.26 -5.18
C SER A 30 21.46 20.97 -5.95
N GLN A 31 20.52 21.04 -6.91
CA GLN A 31 20.50 20.11 -8.04
C GLN A 31 20.36 20.91 -9.31
N THR A 32 21.51 21.28 -9.85
CA THR A 32 21.67 21.93 -11.14
C THR A 32 21.01 21.11 -12.23
N LEU A 33 20.09 21.78 -12.94
CA LEU A 33 19.46 21.36 -14.17
C LEU A 33 20.54 20.96 -15.19
N SER A 34 20.44 19.73 -15.69
CA SER A 34 21.07 19.33 -16.97
C SER A 34 20.00 19.33 -18.07
N PRO A 35 20.37 19.72 -19.31
CA PRO A 35 19.44 20.24 -20.31
C PRO A 35 18.43 19.21 -20.78
N LYS A 36 17.16 19.62 -20.74
CA LYS A 36 16.01 18.94 -21.35
C LYS A 36 16.07 19.15 -22.87
N LYS A 37 16.81 18.31 -23.59
CA LYS A 37 16.54 17.94 -24.99
C LYS A 37 17.59 16.94 -25.46
N CYS A 38 17.13 16.02 -26.31
CA CYS A 38 17.87 14.97 -27.00
C CYS A 38 17.81 13.57 -26.34
N LEU A 39 17.22 12.66 -27.13
CA LEU A 39 17.09 11.20 -27.03
C LEU A 39 16.00 10.58 -26.12
N ASN A 40 14.97 10.08 -26.82
CA ASN A 40 14.16 8.90 -26.53
C ASN A 40 13.41 8.84 -25.17
N PRO A 41 12.06 8.81 -25.15
CA PRO A 41 11.27 8.75 -23.92
C PRO A 41 11.32 7.39 -23.19
N SER A 42 12.25 6.49 -23.54
CA SER A 42 12.38 5.15 -22.94
C SER A 42 13.36 5.06 -21.76
N LEU A 43 14.08 6.14 -21.40
CA LEU A 43 15.07 6.13 -20.33
C LEU A 43 14.67 7.00 -19.12
N SER A 44 13.56 6.64 -18.46
CA SER A 44 13.33 7.09 -17.09
C SER A 44 14.34 6.41 -16.16
N ARG A 45 15.13 7.20 -15.43
CA ARG A 45 16.27 6.83 -14.54
C ARG A 45 15.90 5.93 -13.34
N GLN A 46 15.52 4.68 -13.59
CA GLN A 46 15.50 3.56 -12.62
C GLN A 46 15.82 2.27 -13.40
N PRO A 47 16.67 1.35 -12.91
CA PRO A 47 16.94 0.10 -13.61
C PRO A 47 15.65 -0.70 -13.80
N SER A 48 15.53 -1.35 -14.97
CA SER A 48 14.32 -1.99 -15.48
C SER A 48 13.91 -3.24 -14.68
N TYR A 49 13.33 -3.05 -13.48
CA TYR A 49 12.78 -4.16 -12.68
C TYR A 49 11.30 -4.40 -12.92
N ARG A 50 10.62 -3.54 -13.70
CA ARG A 50 9.18 -3.62 -13.93
C ARG A 50 8.74 -4.93 -14.58
N TYR A 51 9.52 -5.48 -15.51
CA TYR A 51 9.11 -6.67 -16.26
C TYR A 51 9.58 -7.97 -15.61
N CYS A 52 8.68 -8.95 -15.60
CA CYS A 52 8.92 -10.29 -15.12
C CYS A 52 9.75 -11.13 -16.11
N LYS A 53 11.07 -10.88 -16.20
CA LYS A 53 11.96 -11.59 -17.15
C LYS A 53 12.55 -12.89 -16.61
N ASN A 54 12.95 -12.89 -15.33
CA ASN A 54 13.69 -14.00 -14.74
C ASN A 54 12.77 -15.04 -14.09
N LYS A 55 13.32 -16.24 -13.83
CA LYS A 55 12.65 -17.24 -12.98
C LYS A 55 12.45 -16.70 -11.55
N PRO A 56 11.39 -17.12 -10.83
CA PRO A 56 11.21 -16.70 -9.44
C PRO A 56 12.43 -17.06 -8.59
N TYR A 57 12.94 -16.06 -7.88
CA TYR A 57 14.10 -16.20 -6.99
C TYR A 57 13.71 -15.72 -5.59
N PRO A 58 13.28 -16.63 -4.69
CA PRO A 58 12.85 -16.27 -3.34
C PRO A 58 14.00 -16.26 -2.34
N LYS A 59 13.80 -15.60 -1.20
CA LYS A 59 14.63 -15.77 0.00
C LYS A 59 14.60 -17.26 0.38
N SER A 60 15.77 -17.87 0.50
CA SER A 60 15.92 -19.33 0.70
C SER A 60 17.28 -19.64 1.31
N ARG A 61 17.53 -20.92 1.64
CA ARG A 61 18.85 -21.38 2.14
C ARG A 61 20.02 -21.03 1.20
N PHE A 62 19.72 -20.93 -0.10
CA PHE A 62 20.68 -20.60 -1.16
C PHE A 62 20.80 -19.10 -1.41
N CYS A 63 19.72 -18.34 -1.20
CA CYS A 63 19.72 -16.87 -1.30
C CYS A 63 19.80 -16.24 0.10
N ARG A 64 21.03 -16.10 0.60
CA ARG A 64 21.34 -15.46 1.89
C ARG A 64 21.56 -13.95 1.73
N GLY A 65 21.49 -13.20 2.83
CA GLY A 65 21.74 -11.75 2.83
C GLY A 65 20.67 -10.91 2.12
N VAL A 66 19.44 -11.43 2.01
CA VAL A 66 18.32 -10.71 1.40
C VAL A 66 17.83 -9.62 2.35
N PRO A 67 17.72 -8.36 1.90
CA PRO A 67 17.17 -7.29 2.72
C PRO A 67 15.68 -7.51 2.99
N ASP A 68 15.22 -7.10 4.16
CA ASP A 68 13.82 -7.24 4.52
C ASP A 68 12.94 -6.29 3.69
N PRO A 69 11.71 -6.72 3.32
CA PRO A 69 10.79 -5.91 2.52
C PRO A 69 10.41 -4.64 3.26
N LYS A 70 10.26 -3.54 2.50
CA LYS A 70 9.87 -2.25 3.09
C LYS A 70 8.45 -2.28 3.66
N ILE A 71 7.53 -2.97 2.98
CA ILE A 71 6.19 -3.24 3.49
C ILE A 71 6.24 -4.32 4.58
N ARG A 72 5.85 -3.96 5.80
CA ARG A 72 5.77 -4.88 6.95
C ARG A 72 4.33 -5.16 7.40
N ILE A 73 3.42 -4.22 7.13
CA ILE A 73 2.02 -4.28 7.58
C ILE A 73 1.14 -4.41 6.36
N PHE A 74 0.38 -5.50 6.26
CA PHE A 74 -0.51 -5.77 5.14
C PHE A 74 -1.97 -5.41 5.42
N ASP A 75 -2.39 -5.43 6.69
CA ASP A 75 -3.75 -5.10 7.13
C ASP A 75 -3.80 -3.80 7.93
N LEU A 76 -4.75 -2.91 7.60
CA LEU A 76 -4.94 -1.60 8.24
C LEU A 76 -6.41 -1.31 8.55
N GLY A 77 -6.62 -0.30 9.40
CA GLY A 77 -7.93 0.08 9.90
C GLY A 77 -8.43 -0.92 10.95
N ARG A 78 -9.75 -1.11 11.02
CA ARG A 78 -10.38 -2.04 11.96
C ARG A 78 -10.31 -3.49 11.44
N LYS A 79 -9.11 -4.07 11.49
CA LYS A 79 -8.86 -5.45 11.03
C LYS A 79 -9.61 -6.53 11.82
N ARG A 80 -10.01 -6.24 13.07
CA ARG A 80 -10.81 -7.12 13.95
C ARG A 80 -12.32 -6.97 13.75
N ALA A 81 -12.76 -6.08 12.86
CA ALA A 81 -14.19 -5.91 12.55
C ALA A 81 -14.80 -7.22 12.07
N THR A 82 -16.03 -7.47 12.52
CA THR A 82 -16.80 -8.63 12.08
C THR A 82 -17.16 -8.51 10.61
N VAL A 83 -17.57 -9.63 10.02
CA VAL A 83 -17.91 -9.67 8.58
C VAL A 83 -19.14 -8.83 8.26
N ASP A 84 -20.08 -8.75 9.20
CA ASP A 84 -21.38 -8.09 9.01
C ASP A 84 -21.25 -6.56 8.96
N GLU A 85 -20.23 -6.00 9.63
CA GLU A 85 -20.00 -4.55 9.69
C GLU A 85 -19.58 -3.93 8.34
N PHE A 86 -18.91 -4.71 7.48
CA PHE A 86 -18.29 -4.20 6.24
C PHE A 86 -18.72 -5.01 4.99
N PRO A 87 -19.94 -4.75 4.48
CA PRO A 87 -20.48 -5.43 3.30
C PRO A 87 -19.80 -5.02 1.99
N LEU A 88 -19.45 -3.75 1.84
CA LEU A 88 -18.90 -3.23 0.59
C LEU A 88 -17.43 -3.64 0.45
N CYS A 89 -17.03 -4.10 -0.74
CA CYS A 89 -15.63 -4.30 -1.05
C CYS A 89 -15.23 -3.69 -2.39
N ALA A 90 -14.07 -3.04 -2.43
CA ALA A 90 -13.41 -2.60 -3.63
C ALA A 90 -12.02 -3.23 -3.77
N HIS A 91 -11.62 -3.46 -5.01
CA HIS A 91 -10.35 -4.05 -5.37
C HIS A 91 -9.65 -3.17 -6.39
N MET A 92 -8.36 -2.96 -6.20
CA MET A 92 -7.48 -2.45 -7.23
C MET A 92 -6.73 -3.64 -7.83
N VAL A 93 -6.86 -3.80 -9.14
CA VAL A 93 -6.43 -4.97 -9.90
C VAL A 93 -5.40 -4.56 -10.93
N SER A 94 -4.36 -5.37 -11.13
CA SER A 94 -3.38 -5.13 -12.18
C SER A 94 -3.95 -5.43 -13.57
N GLY A 95 -3.76 -4.51 -14.51
CA GLY A 95 -4.06 -4.72 -15.94
C GLY A 95 -2.86 -5.23 -16.75
N GLU A 96 -1.69 -5.39 -16.12
CA GLU A 96 -0.44 -5.76 -16.79
C GLU A 96 0.30 -6.86 -16.01
N TYR A 97 1.16 -7.60 -16.73
CA TYR A 97 2.07 -8.58 -16.13
C TYR A 97 3.39 -7.88 -15.78
N GLU A 98 3.59 -7.61 -14.48
CA GLU A 98 4.72 -6.79 -14.01
C GLU A 98 5.20 -7.18 -12.61
N GLN A 99 6.27 -6.53 -12.16
CA GLN A 99 6.81 -6.60 -10.80
C GLN A 99 6.53 -5.29 -10.09
N LEU A 100 5.96 -5.38 -8.89
CA LEU A 100 5.72 -4.24 -8.00
C LEU A 100 6.72 -4.27 -6.86
N SER A 101 7.41 -3.17 -6.64
CA SER A 101 8.44 -3.10 -5.60
C SER A 101 7.84 -3.04 -4.19
N SER A 102 8.58 -3.53 -3.20
CA SER A 102 8.15 -3.45 -1.80
C SER A 102 7.96 -1.99 -1.33
N GLU A 103 8.74 -1.06 -1.88
CA GLU A 103 8.62 0.38 -1.61
C GLU A 103 7.35 0.95 -2.23
N ALA A 104 6.99 0.55 -3.45
CA ALA A 104 5.77 0.98 -4.11
C ALA A 104 4.52 0.49 -3.37
N LEU A 105 4.52 -0.77 -2.91
CA LEU A 105 3.45 -1.33 -2.08
C LEU A 105 3.28 -0.54 -0.78
N GLU A 106 4.38 -0.17 -0.12
CA GLU A 106 4.36 0.63 1.10
C GLU A 106 3.85 2.05 0.86
N ALA A 107 4.31 2.72 -0.21
CA ALA A 107 3.85 4.05 -0.57
C ALA A 107 2.36 4.08 -0.90
N ALA A 108 1.86 3.08 -1.63
CA ALA A 108 0.45 2.95 -1.95
C ALA A 108 -0.41 2.70 -0.69
N ARG A 109 0.07 1.83 0.21
CA ARG A 109 -0.58 1.54 1.49
C ARG A 109 -0.73 2.81 2.34
N ILE A 110 0.33 3.58 2.50
CA ILE A 110 0.32 4.83 3.26
C ILE A 110 -0.65 5.83 2.61
N CYS A 111 -0.62 5.95 1.29
CA CYS A 111 -1.46 6.88 0.55
C CYS A 111 -2.97 6.58 0.73
N ALA A 112 -3.36 5.31 0.55
CA ALA A 112 -4.74 4.88 0.74
C ALA A 112 -5.19 5.08 2.19
N ASN A 113 -4.37 4.66 3.16
CA ASN A 113 -4.71 4.78 4.58
C ASN A 113 -4.85 6.24 5.02
N LYS A 114 -3.92 7.13 4.61
CA LYS A 114 -3.97 8.55 4.99
C LYS A 114 -5.28 9.22 4.54
N TYR A 115 -5.74 8.91 3.32
CA TYR A 115 -7.00 9.46 2.82
C TYR A 115 -8.21 8.87 3.55
N MET A 116 -8.26 7.55 3.72
CA MET A 116 -9.39 6.89 4.37
C MET A 116 -9.53 7.27 5.84
N VAL A 117 -8.43 7.41 6.59
CA VAL A 117 -8.47 7.88 7.99
C VAL A 117 -9.03 9.30 8.07
N LYS A 118 -8.66 10.18 7.12
CA LYS A 118 -9.13 11.57 7.10
C LYS A 118 -10.64 11.66 6.83
N MET A 119 -11.17 10.84 5.93
CA MET A 119 -12.57 10.95 5.48
C MET A 119 -13.54 10.09 6.29
N CYS A 120 -13.16 8.84 6.60
CA CYS A 120 -14.07 7.85 7.19
C CYS A 120 -13.71 7.49 8.65
N GLY A 121 -12.62 8.04 9.18
CA GLY A 121 -12.06 7.64 10.48
C GLY A 121 -11.34 6.28 10.41
N LYS A 122 -10.48 6.02 11.40
CA LYS A 122 -9.66 4.80 11.47
C LYS A 122 -10.50 3.50 11.54
N ASP A 123 -11.69 3.59 12.13
CA ASP A 123 -12.57 2.45 12.36
C ASP A 123 -13.61 2.23 11.25
N GLY A 124 -13.66 3.10 10.25
CA GLY A 124 -14.64 3.04 9.16
C GLY A 124 -14.29 2.06 8.04
N PHE A 125 -13.12 1.42 8.08
CA PHE A 125 -12.62 0.59 6.98
C PHE A 125 -11.63 -0.49 7.43
N HIS A 126 -11.41 -1.46 6.53
CA HIS A 126 -10.32 -2.44 6.61
C HIS A 126 -9.62 -2.55 5.24
N ILE A 127 -8.35 -2.14 5.18
CA ILE A 127 -7.50 -2.27 3.98
C ILE A 127 -6.65 -3.52 4.14
N ARG A 128 -6.55 -4.32 3.07
CA ARG A 128 -5.63 -5.44 2.95
C ARG A 128 -4.82 -5.31 1.66
N VAL A 129 -3.50 -5.25 1.78
CA VAL A 129 -2.58 -5.47 0.65
C VAL A 129 -2.49 -6.97 0.42
N ARG A 130 -2.92 -7.44 -0.76
CA ARG A 130 -3.02 -8.86 -1.08
C ARG A 130 -1.70 -9.45 -1.59
N LEU A 131 -0.81 -8.60 -2.07
CA LEU A 131 0.47 -9.00 -2.64
C LEU A 131 1.57 -9.01 -1.58
N HIS A 132 2.37 -10.07 -1.61
CA HIS A 132 3.57 -10.20 -0.78
C HIS A 132 4.82 -10.22 -1.66
N PRO A 133 5.84 -9.39 -1.36
CA PRO A 133 7.06 -9.32 -2.15
C PRO A 133 8.04 -10.44 -1.78
N PHE A 134 7.89 -11.61 -2.39
CA PHE A 134 8.79 -12.75 -2.17
C PHE A 134 9.96 -12.83 -3.14
N HIS A 135 9.85 -12.20 -4.32
CA HIS A 135 10.90 -12.27 -5.32
C HIS A 135 12.02 -11.30 -4.99
N VAL A 136 13.26 -11.78 -4.98
CA VAL A 136 14.45 -10.98 -4.71
C VAL A 136 15.08 -10.50 -6.01
N ILE A 137 15.29 -9.19 -6.10
CA ILE A 137 16.04 -8.56 -7.17
C ILE A 137 17.53 -8.58 -6.82
N ARG A 138 18.34 -8.88 -7.82
CA ARG A 138 19.80 -8.83 -7.73
C ARG A 138 20.35 -7.69 -8.59
N ILE A 139 21.37 -7.02 -8.07
CA ILE A 139 22.09 -5.96 -8.77
C ILE A 139 23.59 -6.29 -8.79
N ASN A 140 24.20 -6.21 -9.97
CA ASN A 140 25.65 -6.11 -10.09
C ASN A 140 26.01 -4.62 -9.98
N LYS A 141 26.55 -4.19 -8.83
CA LYS A 141 26.83 -2.76 -8.59
C LYS A 141 28.08 -2.36 -9.37
N MET A 142 27.93 -1.46 -10.35
CA MET A 142 29.05 -0.81 -11.02
C MET A 142 29.53 0.36 -10.16
N LEU A 143 30.84 0.61 -10.15
CA LEU A 143 31.41 1.79 -9.51
C LEU A 143 31.31 2.97 -10.48
N SER A 144 30.76 4.08 -10.02
CA SER A 144 30.62 5.30 -10.84
C SER A 144 31.68 6.36 -10.54
N CYS A 145 32.78 5.99 -9.86
CA CYS A 145 33.87 6.91 -9.53
C CYS A 145 34.91 7.03 -10.66
N ALA A 146 35.66 8.13 -10.69
CA ALA A 146 36.78 8.30 -11.62
C ALA A 146 37.83 7.20 -11.38
N GLY A 147 38.32 6.57 -12.45
CA GLY A 147 39.23 5.43 -12.35
C GLY A 147 38.57 4.10 -11.94
N ALA A 148 37.23 4.00 -11.95
CA ALA A 148 36.50 2.77 -11.62
C ALA A 148 36.95 1.55 -12.44
N ASP A 149 37.37 1.74 -13.69
CA ASP A 149 37.87 0.68 -14.57
C ASP A 149 39.03 -0.12 -13.96
N ARG A 150 39.87 0.52 -13.14
CA ARG A 150 41.00 -0.14 -12.48
C ARG A 150 40.60 -1.03 -11.30
N LEU A 151 39.49 -0.69 -10.63
CA LEU A 151 39.03 -1.34 -9.41
C LEU A 151 37.91 -2.34 -9.68
N GLN A 152 37.20 -2.17 -10.79
CA GLN A 152 36.02 -2.96 -11.10
C GLN A 152 36.37 -4.09 -12.08
N THR A 153 35.85 -5.29 -11.82
CA THR A 153 36.01 -6.45 -12.71
C THR A 153 35.10 -6.43 -13.95
N GLY A 154 34.48 -5.28 -14.27
CA GLY A 154 33.48 -5.16 -15.33
C GLY A 154 32.35 -6.18 -15.19
N MET A 155 32.15 -6.98 -16.26
CA MET A 155 31.12 -8.03 -16.33
C MET A 155 31.63 -9.43 -15.93
N ARG A 156 32.90 -9.56 -15.54
CA ARG A 156 33.44 -10.83 -15.03
C ARG A 156 32.81 -11.12 -13.66
N GLY A 157 32.15 -12.27 -13.53
CA GLY A 157 31.44 -12.65 -12.30
C GLY A 157 30.18 -11.81 -12.03
N ALA A 158 29.43 -11.42 -13.07
CA ALA A 158 28.28 -10.51 -13.00
C ALA A 158 27.04 -11.01 -12.22
N PHE A 159 27.17 -12.05 -11.40
CA PHE A 159 26.07 -12.50 -10.53
C PHE A 159 25.85 -11.47 -9.42
N GLY A 160 24.75 -10.72 -9.54
CA GLY A 160 24.45 -9.62 -8.62
C GLY A 160 24.18 -10.06 -7.18
N LYS A 161 24.36 -9.11 -6.26
CA LYS A 161 23.97 -9.27 -4.85
C LYS A 161 22.48 -8.90 -4.66
N PRO A 162 21.77 -9.51 -3.70
CA PRO A 162 20.37 -9.16 -3.44
C PRO A 162 20.27 -7.70 -2.94
N GLN A 163 19.36 -6.92 -3.53
CA GLN A 163 19.21 -5.48 -3.23
C GLN A 163 17.81 -5.11 -2.74
N GLY A 164 16.77 -5.80 -3.20
CA GLY A 164 15.39 -5.49 -2.86
C GLY A 164 14.45 -6.65 -3.14
N THR A 165 13.24 -6.54 -2.62
CA THR A 165 12.17 -7.53 -2.81
C THR A 165 11.00 -6.93 -3.57
N VAL A 166 10.38 -7.75 -4.42
CA VAL A 166 9.28 -7.37 -5.30
C VAL A 166 8.21 -8.46 -5.32
N ALA A 167 6.98 -8.02 -5.56
CA ALA A 167 5.84 -8.89 -5.82
C ALA A 167 5.68 -9.06 -7.33
N ARG A 168 5.58 -10.30 -7.81
CA ARG A 168 5.22 -10.58 -9.20
C ARG A 168 3.71 -10.62 -9.31
N VAL A 169 3.16 -9.93 -10.31
CA VAL A 169 1.72 -9.73 -10.44
C VAL A 169 1.26 -10.13 -11.83
N HIS A 170 0.17 -10.90 -11.87
CA HIS A 170 -0.51 -11.29 -13.10
C HIS A 170 -1.63 -10.31 -13.47
N ILE A 171 -1.99 -10.32 -14.75
CA ILE A 171 -3.16 -9.59 -15.25
C ILE A 171 -4.40 -10.13 -14.54
N GLY A 172 -5.24 -9.24 -14.00
CA GLY A 172 -6.42 -9.62 -13.24
C GLY A 172 -6.16 -9.93 -11.76
N GLN A 173 -4.92 -9.92 -11.29
CA GLN A 173 -4.60 -10.17 -9.89
C GLN A 173 -4.89 -8.94 -9.02
N PRO A 174 -5.63 -9.08 -7.89
CA PRO A 174 -5.89 -7.98 -6.97
C PRO A 174 -4.63 -7.62 -6.19
N ILE A 175 -4.27 -6.33 -6.24
CA ILE A 175 -3.11 -5.74 -5.54
C ILE A 175 -3.52 -5.37 -4.10
N MET A 176 -4.60 -4.61 -3.99
CA MET A 176 -5.11 -4.06 -2.73
C MET A 176 -6.63 -4.20 -2.69
N SER A 177 -7.14 -4.57 -1.52
CA SER A 177 -8.58 -4.70 -1.26
C SER A 177 -8.96 -3.82 -0.09
N ILE A 178 -10.09 -3.15 -0.18
CA ILE A 178 -10.66 -2.36 0.92
C ILE A 178 -12.08 -2.85 1.15
N ARG A 179 -12.45 -3.15 2.39
CA ARG A 179 -13.84 -3.38 2.79
C ARG A 179 -14.32 -2.28 3.74
N THR A 180 -15.54 -1.79 3.54
CA THR A 180 -16.14 -0.68 4.29
C THR A 180 -17.66 -0.84 4.38
N LYS A 181 -18.32 0.11 5.06
CA LYS A 181 -19.75 0.35 4.93
C LYS A 181 -20.09 0.90 3.54
N THR A 182 -21.32 0.70 3.09
CA THR A 182 -21.82 1.13 1.77
C THR A 182 -21.79 2.65 1.58
N GLN A 183 -21.97 3.42 2.67
CA GLN A 183 -21.91 4.89 2.68
C GLN A 183 -20.55 5.44 2.21
N ASN A 184 -19.46 4.71 2.47
CA ASN A 184 -18.09 5.18 2.19
C ASN A 184 -17.60 4.81 0.77
N LYS A 185 -18.51 4.40 -0.13
CA LYS A 185 -18.16 3.89 -1.47
C LYS A 185 -17.29 4.84 -2.27
N GLU A 186 -17.66 6.12 -2.34
CA GLU A 186 -16.95 7.13 -3.14
C GLU A 186 -15.55 7.40 -2.60
N HIS A 187 -15.42 7.49 -1.28
CA HIS A 187 -14.12 7.67 -0.62
C HIS A 187 -13.18 6.49 -0.87
N VAL A 188 -13.69 5.26 -0.92
CA VAL A 188 -12.86 4.09 -1.25
C VAL A 188 -12.34 4.14 -2.68
N ILE A 189 -13.16 4.56 -3.65
CA ILE A 189 -12.74 4.71 -5.05
C ILE A 189 -11.64 5.78 -5.16
N GLU A 190 -11.81 6.90 -4.48
CA GLU A 190 -10.82 7.98 -4.47
C GLU A 190 -9.51 7.56 -3.77
N ALA A 191 -9.59 6.80 -2.67
CA ALA A 191 -8.41 6.24 -2.00
C ALA A 191 -7.59 5.34 -2.93
N LEU A 192 -8.28 4.44 -3.65
CA LEU A 192 -7.65 3.52 -4.61
C LEU A 192 -7.12 4.27 -5.84
N ARG A 193 -7.80 5.34 -6.28
CA ARG A 193 -7.30 6.21 -7.36
C ARG A 193 -5.99 6.91 -6.97
N ARG A 194 -5.86 7.37 -5.72
CA ARG A 194 -4.61 7.96 -5.22
C ARG A 194 -3.49 6.92 -5.09
N ALA A 195 -3.82 5.72 -4.62
CA ALA A 195 -2.88 4.60 -4.52
C ALA A 195 -2.38 4.12 -5.90
N LYS A 196 -3.25 4.16 -6.93
CA LYS A 196 -2.92 3.79 -8.31
C LYS A 196 -1.69 4.55 -8.84
N PHE A 197 -1.55 5.84 -8.54
CA PHE A 197 -0.39 6.64 -8.98
C PHE A 197 0.96 6.21 -8.37
N LYS A 198 0.95 5.32 -7.37
CA LYS A 198 2.19 4.79 -6.76
C LYS A 198 2.69 3.53 -7.45
N PHE A 199 1.88 2.92 -8.32
CA PHE A 199 2.26 1.74 -9.07
C PHE A 199 2.66 2.09 -10.51
N PRO A 200 3.66 1.39 -11.08
CA PRO A 200 3.87 1.39 -12.53
C PRO A 200 2.69 0.68 -13.21
N GLY A 201 2.47 0.93 -14.50
CA GLY A 201 1.46 0.19 -15.28
C GLY A 201 0.03 0.70 -15.15
N ARG A 202 -0.92 -0.10 -15.64
CA ARG A 202 -2.35 0.24 -15.69
C ARG A 202 -3.13 -0.55 -14.65
N GLN A 203 -3.55 0.11 -13.58
CA GLN A 203 -4.45 -0.49 -12.58
C GLN A 203 -5.90 -0.11 -12.86
N LYS A 204 -6.79 -1.08 -12.64
CA LYS A 204 -8.24 -0.93 -12.72
C LYS A 204 -8.83 -1.03 -11.32
N ILE A 205 -9.86 -0.23 -11.05
CA ILE A 205 -10.60 -0.27 -9.79
C ILE A 205 -11.91 -0.98 -10.07
N HIS A 206 -12.20 -2.01 -9.29
CA HIS A 206 -13.42 -2.80 -9.39
C HIS A 206 -14.16 -2.79 -8.05
N ILE A 207 -15.47 -2.60 -8.10
CA ILE A 207 -16.34 -2.80 -6.96
C ILE A 207 -16.79 -4.25 -7.00
N SER A 208 -16.55 -4.98 -5.91
CA SER A 208 -16.89 -6.39 -5.81
C SER A 208 -18.40 -6.55 -5.61
N LYS A 209 -18.97 -7.58 -6.22
CA LYS A 209 -20.35 -8.05 -5.93
C LYS A 209 -20.41 -8.94 -4.68
N LYS A 210 -19.24 -9.27 -4.12
CA LYS A 210 -19.10 -10.15 -2.95
C LYS A 210 -19.26 -9.37 -1.65
N TRP A 211 -19.70 -10.07 -0.61
CA TRP A 211 -19.79 -9.51 0.73
C TRP A 211 -18.40 -9.35 1.36
N GLY A 212 -17.90 -8.12 1.45
CA GLY A 212 -16.61 -7.82 2.06
C GLY A 212 -15.47 -8.64 1.47
N PHE A 213 -14.74 -9.37 2.33
CA PHE A 213 -13.64 -10.26 1.92
C PHE A 213 -14.05 -11.73 1.77
N THR A 214 -15.36 -12.02 1.76
CA THR A 214 -15.86 -13.39 1.61
C THR A 214 -15.88 -13.82 0.15
N LYS A 215 -16.18 -15.10 -0.08
CA LYS A 215 -16.33 -15.69 -1.42
C LYS A 215 -17.72 -15.51 -2.03
N TRP A 216 -18.73 -15.25 -1.19
CA TRP A 216 -20.16 -15.25 -1.53
C TRP A 216 -20.63 -13.90 -2.08
N ASN A 217 -21.63 -13.92 -2.95
CA ASN A 217 -22.31 -12.71 -3.42
C ASN A 217 -23.17 -12.10 -2.31
N ILE A 218 -23.45 -10.79 -2.39
CA ILE A 218 -24.25 -10.09 -1.38
C ILE A 218 -25.64 -10.75 -1.19
N SER A 219 -26.34 -11.09 -2.27
CA SER A 219 -27.66 -11.73 -2.23
C SER A 219 -27.65 -13.13 -1.61
N GLU A 220 -26.62 -13.92 -1.89
CA GLU A 220 -26.48 -15.28 -1.36
C GLU A 220 -26.10 -15.26 0.13
N PHE A 221 -25.30 -14.27 0.54
CA PHE A 221 -24.78 -14.17 1.89
C PHE A 221 -25.89 -14.04 2.93
N GLU A 222 -26.88 -13.18 2.66
CA GLU A 222 -28.02 -12.95 3.55
C GLU A 222 -28.88 -14.21 3.71
N GLY A 223 -29.14 -14.94 2.61
CA GLY A 223 -29.87 -16.22 2.66
C GLY A 223 -29.12 -17.30 3.45
N LEU A 224 -27.81 -17.42 3.24
CA LEU A 224 -26.98 -18.39 3.97
C LEU A 224 -26.83 -18.06 5.46
N LEU A 225 -26.86 -16.77 5.81
CA LEU A 225 -26.88 -16.31 7.20
C LEU A 225 -28.23 -16.63 7.86
N ALA A 226 -29.34 -16.39 7.16
CA ALA A 226 -30.69 -16.74 7.64
C ALA A 226 -30.86 -18.25 7.87
N GLN A 227 -30.28 -19.07 6.99
CA GLN A 227 -30.25 -20.53 7.13
C GLN A 227 -29.23 -21.04 8.17
N LYS A 228 -28.52 -20.15 8.87
CA LYS A 228 -27.43 -20.48 9.82
C LYS A 228 -26.33 -21.39 9.25
N ARG A 229 -26.18 -21.45 7.92
CA ARG A 229 -25.10 -22.18 7.24
C ARG A 229 -23.77 -21.43 7.29
N ILE A 230 -23.83 -20.13 7.54
CA ILE A 230 -22.69 -19.24 7.70
C ILE A 230 -22.62 -18.81 9.16
N VAL A 231 -21.49 -19.10 9.82
CA VAL A 231 -21.22 -18.66 11.19
C VAL A 231 -20.07 -17.65 11.18
N PRO A 232 -20.24 -16.46 11.78
CA PRO A 232 -19.17 -15.47 11.87
C PRO A 232 -18.03 -15.99 12.76
N ASP A 233 -16.80 -15.89 12.26
CA ASP A 233 -15.56 -16.30 12.94
C ASP A 233 -14.60 -15.10 13.01
N GLY A 234 -15.04 -14.08 13.75
CA GLY A 234 -14.36 -12.79 13.81
C GLY A 234 -14.32 -12.09 12.44
N VAL A 235 -13.14 -12.05 11.84
CA VAL A 235 -12.88 -11.31 10.58
C VAL A 235 -13.42 -12.04 9.35
N ASN A 236 -13.51 -13.37 9.44
CA ASN A 236 -13.91 -14.27 8.37
C ASN A 236 -15.20 -15.01 8.75
N VAL A 237 -15.66 -15.86 7.85
CA VAL A 237 -16.85 -16.70 8.03
C VAL A 237 -16.46 -18.16 7.91
N LYS A 238 -17.03 -19.00 8.78
CA LYS A 238 -17.04 -20.46 8.63
C LYS A 238 -18.32 -20.88 7.93
N TYR A 239 -18.17 -21.60 6.84
CA TYR A 239 -19.29 -22.25 6.16
C TYR A 239 -19.45 -23.66 6.73
N ILE A 240 -20.66 -23.99 7.15
CA ILE A 240 -21.00 -25.33 7.62
C ILE A 240 -21.48 -26.13 6.41
N SER A 241 -20.67 -27.13 6.04
CA SER A 241 -21.01 -28.06 4.96
C SER A 241 -21.99 -29.11 5.43
N ASP A 242 -22.77 -29.65 4.48
CA ASP A 242 -23.59 -30.85 4.71
C ASP A 242 -22.75 -32.11 4.94
N HIS A 243 -21.46 -32.04 4.59
CA HIS A 243 -20.49 -33.11 4.84
C HIS A 243 -19.83 -32.96 6.21
N GLY A 244 -19.80 -34.04 7.00
CA GLY A 244 -19.12 -34.10 8.29
C GLY A 244 -19.84 -35.00 9.28
N PRO A 245 -19.45 -34.96 10.57
CA PRO A 245 -20.14 -35.70 11.63
C PRO A 245 -21.63 -35.31 11.69
N LEU A 246 -22.51 -36.31 11.67
CA LEU A 246 -23.97 -36.12 11.67
C LEU A 246 -24.45 -35.28 12.88
N THR A 247 -23.73 -35.31 13.99
CA THR A 247 -24.00 -34.49 15.17
C THR A 247 -23.97 -32.99 14.86
N ARG A 248 -23.03 -32.53 14.02
CA ARG A 248 -22.94 -31.11 13.61
C ARG A 248 -24.07 -30.70 12.67
N TRP A 249 -24.52 -31.62 11.82
CA TRP A 249 -25.65 -31.39 10.93
C TRP A 249 -26.96 -31.30 11.71
N LYS A 250 -27.19 -32.23 12.66
CA LYS A 250 -28.36 -32.21 13.56
C LYS A 250 -28.44 -30.94 14.41
N ALA A 251 -27.32 -30.37 14.84
CA ALA A 251 -27.28 -29.13 15.61
C ALA A 251 -27.67 -27.87 14.81
N LEU A 252 -27.79 -28.01 13.48
CA LEU A 252 -28.08 -26.91 12.55
C LEU A 252 -29.56 -26.85 12.15
N GLN A 253 -30.27 -27.98 12.29
CA GLN A 253 -31.69 -28.17 11.98
C GLN A 253 -32.56 -27.62 13.12
#